data_AF-A0A174RCH6-F1
#
_entry.id   AF-A0A174RCH6-F1
#
_cell.length_a   1.000
_cell.length_b   1.000
_cell.length_c   1.000
_cell.angle_alpha   90.00
_cell.angle_beta   90.00
_cell.angle_gamma   90.00
#
_symmetry.space_group_name_H-M   'P 1'
#
loop_
_entity.id
_entity.type
_entity.pdbx_description
1 polymer ?
#
loop_
_entity_poly.entity_id
_entity_poly.type
_entity_poly.pdbx_seq_one_letter_code
_entity_poly.pdbx_strand_id
1 'polypeptide(L)'
;MHDYNTILGVIELRLSKVSYDSVQKRYRIGRSGIALIMNRYKDSGLSLDDLRQMPASKVVDLIYPKENLRHKDIPLPDFEKIHEQMIQMGKHADLSFLWIDYKKEHPNGYQLAQFYKLYRDFMVDTYGTSKTSMPVERIPGEKMYIDWL
;
A
#
# COMPACT_ATOMS: atom_id res chain seq x y z
N MET A 1 -11.48 -7.16 -9.68
CA MET A 1 -12.23 -7.60 -8.47
C MET A 1 -13.49 -8.28 -8.99
N HIS A 2 -13.89 -9.44 -8.44
CA HIS A 2 -15.04 -10.17 -8.99
C HIS A 2 -16.35 -9.65 -8.39
N ASP A 3 -17.41 -9.68 -9.19
CA ASP A 3 -18.74 -9.21 -8.78
C ASP A 3 -19.41 -10.21 -7.83
N TYR A 4 -20.38 -9.71 -7.06
CA TYR A 4 -21.16 -10.50 -6.09
C TYR A 4 -21.76 -11.78 -6.69
N ASN A 5 -22.41 -11.68 -7.84
CA ASN A 5 -23.05 -12.82 -8.52
C ASN A 5 -22.03 -13.89 -8.91
N THR A 6 -20.84 -13.46 -9.34
CA THR A 6 -19.76 -14.35 -9.70
C THR A 6 -19.19 -15.08 -8.49
N ILE A 7 -19.03 -14.38 -7.36
CA ILE A 7 -18.58 -14.96 -6.10
C ILE A 7 -19.57 -16.04 -5.63
N LEU A 8 -20.86 -15.72 -5.56
CA LEU A 8 -21.89 -16.69 -5.16
C LEU A 8 -21.94 -17.89 -6.08
N GLY A 9 -21.95 -17.65 -7.39
CA GLY A 9 -22.02 -18.70 -8.39
C GLY A 9 -20.80 -19.63 -8.37
N VAL A 10 -19.62 -19.12 -8.02
CA VAL A 10 -18.41 -19.95 -7.80
C VAL A 10 -18.56 -20.80 -6.55
N ILE A 11 -19.01 -20.22 -5.43
CA ILE A 11 -19.18 -20.94 -4.16
C ILE A 11 -20.22 -22.05 -4.31
N GLU A 12 -21.38 -21.75 -4.90
CA GLU A 12 -22.48 -22.69 -5.12
C GLU A 12 -22.01 -23.92 -5.93
N LEU A 13 -21.37 -23.71 -7.08
CA LEU A 13 -20.87 -24.81 -7.91
C LEU A 13 -19.79 -25.63 -7.19
N ARG A 14 -18.93 -24.98 -6.41
CA ARG A 14 -17.88 -25.67 -5.64
C ARG A 14 -18.44 -26.47 -4.48
N LEU A 15 -19.51 -26.02 -3.82
CA LEU A 15 -20.26 -26.78 -2.82
C LEU A 15 -20.97 -28.00 -3.44
N SER A 16 -21.52 -27.85 -4.65
CA SER A 16 -22.07 -28.96 -5.45
C SER A 16 -20.99 -29.91 -6.04
N LYS A 17 -19.72 -29.77 -5.63
CA LYS A 17 -18.58 -30.59 -6.06
C LYS A 17 -18.24 -30.53 -7.56
N VAL A 18 -18.69 -29.51 -8.28
CA VAL A 18 -18.36 -29.30 -9.71
C VAL A 18 -16.88 -29.00 -9.88
N SER A 19 -16.22 -29.59 -10.88
CA SER A 19 -14.77 -29.46 -11.08
C SER A 19 -14.30 -28.01 -11.28
N TYR A 20 -13.07 -27.71 -10.85
CA TYR A 20 -12.47 -26.37 -11.02
C TYR A 20 -12.42 -25.94 -12.49
N ASP A 21 -12.20 -26.88 -13.42
CA ASP A 21 -12.17 -26.62 -14.86
C ASP A 21 -13.52 -26.12 -15.39
N SER A 22 -14.62 -26.73 -14.92
CA SER A 22 -15.97 -26.33 -15.32
C SER A 22 -16.34 -24.93 -14.80
N VAL A 23 -15.94 -24.62 -13.56
CA VAL A 23 -16.14 -23.29 -12.96
C VAL A 23 -15.31 -22.23 -13.67
N GLN A 24 -14.05 -22.54 -14.01
CA GLN A 24 -13.16 -21.67 -14.76
C GLN A 24 -13.73 -21.34 -16.15
N LYS A 25 -14.24 -22.33 -16.88
CA LYS A 25 -14.86 -22.10 -18.19
C LYS A 25 -16.11 -21.23 -18.12
N ARG A 26 -16.96 -21.43 -17.10
CA ARG A 26 -18.21 -20.69 -16.93
C ARG A 26 -17.99 -19.21 -16.58
N TYR A 27 -17.13 -18.93 -15.59
CA TYR A 27 -16.94 -17.56 -15.09
C TYR A 27 -15.69 -16.86 -15.61
N ARG A 28 -14.86 -17.56 -16.42
CA ARG A 28 -13.57 -17.08 -16.94
C ARG A 28 -12.62 -16.61 -15.83
N ILE A 29 -12.66 -17.28 -14.67
CA ILE A 29 -11.79 -17.01 -13.52
C ILE A 29 -10.68 -18.07 -13.47
N GLY A 30 -9.43 -17.64 -13.30
CA GLY A 30 -8.31 -18.55 -13.11
C GLY A 30 -8.45 -19.39 -11.83
N ARG A 31 -7.86 -20.59 -11.82
CA ARG A 31 -7.92 -21.52 -10.69
C ARG A 31 -7.47 -20.92 -9.35
N SER A 32 -6.49 -20.02 -9.36
CA SER A 32 -6.04 -19.26 -8.19
C SER A 32 -7.14 -18.35 -7.61
N GLY A 33 -7.90 -17.67 -8.48
CA GLY A 33 -9.03 -16.83 -8.07
C GLY A 33 -10.15 -17.66 -7.44
N ILE A 34 -10.47 -18.82 -8.02
CA ILE A 34 -11.46 -19.75 -7.46
C ILE A 34 -11.01 -20.28 -6.08
N ALA A 35 -9.74 -20.68 -5.96
CA ALA A 35 -9.18 -21.14 -4.68
C ALA A 35 -9.21 -20.03 -3.61
N LEU A 36 -8.88 -18.79 -3.99
CA LEU A 36 -8.93 -17.64 -3.09
C LEU A 36 -10.35 -17.38 -2.57
N ILE A 37 -11.35 -17.38 -3.45
CA ILE A 37 -12.77 -17.21 -3.09
C ILE A 37 -13.19 -18.31 -2.10
N MET A 38 -12.86 -19.57 -2.41
CA MET A 38 -13.23 -20.70 -1.57
C MET A 38 -12.53 -20.72 -0.22
N ASN A 39 -11.26 -20.31 -0.15
CA ASN A 39 -10.53 -20.21 1.11
C ASN A 39 -11.13 -19.12 2.00
N ARG A 40 -11.33 -17.91 1.47
CA ARG A 40 -11.94 -16.80 2.23
C ARG A 40 -13.38 -17.08 2.65
N TYR A 41 -14.15 -17.80 1.81
CA TYR A 41 -15.46 -18.31 2.20
C TYR A 41 -15.38 -19.27 3.39
N LYS A 42 -14.47 -20.25 3.37
CA LYS A 42 -14.27 -21.18 4.49
C LYS A 42 -13.81 -20.46 5.76
N ASP A 43 -12.91 -19.49 5.62
CA ASP A 43 -12.40 -18.70 6.74
C ASP A 43 -13.51 -17.85 7.39
N SER A 44 -14.52 -17.44 6.61
CA SER A 44 -15.66 -16.69 7.13
C SER A 44 -16.61 -17.50 8.02
N GLY A 45 -16.63 -18.84 7.86
CA GLY A 45 -17.54 -19.73 8.60
C GLY A 45 -19.03 -19.56 8.29
N LEU A 46 -19.39 -18.71 7.34
CA LEU A 46 -20.79 -18.42 6.96
C LEU A 46 -21.35 -19.49 6.02
N SER A 47 -22.67 -19.68 6.05
CA SER A 47 -23.37 -20.53 5.09
C SER A 47 -23.64 -19.78 3.77
N LEU A 48 -23.97 -20.52 2.71
CA LEU A 48 -24.35 -19.93 1.42
C LEU A 48 -25.60 -19.04 1.54
N ASP A 49 -26.56 -19.42 2.40
CA ASP A 49 -27.79 -18.67 2.60
C ASP A 49 -27.53 -17.35 3.35
N ASP A 50 -26.59 -17.35 4.29
CA ASP A 50 -26.16 -16.11 4.97
C ASP A 50 -25.57 -15.11 3.97
N LEU A 51 -24.73 -15.58 3.04
CA LEU A 51 -24.16 -14.72 1.99
C LEU A 51 -25.22 -14.15 1.04
N ARG A 52 -26.32 -14.88 0.82
CA ARG A 52 -27.45 -14.41 -0.01
C ARG A 52 -28.27 -13.33 0.68
N GLN A 53 -28.36 -13.36 2.01
CA GLN A 53 -29.06 -12.35 2.80
C GLN A 53 -28.23 -11.09 3.02
N MET A 54 -26.90 -11.19 2.92
CA MET A 54 -26.00 -10.05 3.04
C MET A 54 -26.06 -9.13 1.81
N PRO A 55 -25.85 -7.81 1.99
CA PRO A 55 -25.74 -6.90 0.87
C PRO A 55 -24.50 -7.20 0.03
N ALA A 56 -24.62 -7.03 -1.29
CA ALA A 56 -23.59 -7.37 -2.26
C ALA A 56 -22.22 -6.75 -1.92
N SER A 57 -22.20 -5.50 -1.45
CA SER A 57 -20.98 -4.80 -1.04
C SER A 57 -20.25 -5.53 0.09
N LYS A 58 -20.96 -5.96 1.14
CA LYS A 58 -20.33 -6.66 2.28
C LYS A 58 -19.77 -8.01 1.88
N VAL A 59 -20.41 -8.73 0.97
CA VAL A 59 -19.88 -10.03 0.49
C VAL A 59 -18.63 -9.83 -0.35
N VAL A 60 -18.63 -8.82 -1.21
CA VAL A 60 -17.43 -8.43 -1.97
C VAL A 60 -16.31 -8.01 -1.02
N ASP A 61 -16.59 -7.20 0.01
CA ASP A 61 -15.60 -6.77 1.00
C ASP A 61 -15.13 -7.93 1.92
N LEU A 62 -15.97 -8.92 2.19
CA LEU A 62 -15.59 -10.13 2.93
C LEU A 62 -14.58 -10.98 2.14
N ILE A 63 -14.86 -11.17 0.84
CA ILE A 63 -14.02 -11.99 -0.03
C ILE A 63 -12.84 -11.21 -0.58
N TYR A 64 -12.93 -9.89 -0.68
CA TYR A 64 -11.87 -8.99 -1.11
C TYR A 64 -11.86 -7.80 -0.15
N PRO A 65 -11.37 -7.98 1.09
CA PRO A 65 -11.19 -6.86 1.98
C PRO A 65 -10.31 -5.88 1.23
N LYS A 66 -10.87 -4.68 0.99
CA LYS A 66 -10.07 -3.52 0.65
C LYS A 66 -9.14 -3.43 1.84
N GLU A 67 -7.88 -3.80 1.66
CA GLU A 67 -6.91 -3.68 2.73
C GLU A 67 -7.03 -2.24 3.19
N ASN A 68 -7.64 -2.05 4.37
CA ASN A 68 -7.40 -0.84 5.10
C ASN A 68 -5.90 -0.92 5.29
N LEU A 69 -5.19 -0.09 4.52
CA LEU A 69 -3.88 0.41 4.87
C LEU A 69 -3.85 0.38 6.38
N ARG A 70 -2.97 -0.43 6.97
CA ARG A 70 -2.77 -0.45 8.41
C ARG A 70 -2.27 0.94 8.78
N HIS A 71 -3.16 1.92 8.77
CA HIS A 71 -3.15 3.08 9.61
C HIS A 71 -3.28 2.47 11.00
N LYS A 72 -2.16 1.94 11.50
CA LYS A 72 -1.94 2.02 12.92
C LYS A 72 -2.15 3.51 13.22
N ASP A 73 -2.98 3.84 14.19
CA ASP A 73 -3.19 5.20 14.67
C ASP A 73 -1.90 5.71 15.35
N ILE A 74 -0.82 5.76 14.57
CA ILE A 74 0.47 6.27 14.97
C ILE A 74 0.34 7.77 14.79
N PRO A 75 0.51 8.56 15.86
CA PRO A 75 0.52 10.01 15.73
C PRO A 75 1.63 10.43 14.78
N LEU A 76 1.36 11.43 13.92
CA LEU A 76 2.41 12.00 13.08
C LEU A 76 3.50 12.60 13.98
N PRO A 77 4.79 12.43 13.63
CA PRO A 77 5.86 13.14 14.30
C PRO A 77 5.69 14.65 14.09
N ASP A 78 6.16 15.43 15.07
CA ASP A 78 6.27 16.88 14.94
C ASP A 78 7.41 17.22 13.96
N PHE A 79 7.07 17.31 12.67
CA PHE A 79 8.04 17.53 11.61
C PHE A 79 8.58 18.95 11.58
N GLU A 80 7.91 19.94 12.18
CA GLU A 80 8.42 21.30 12.33
C GLU A 80 9.64 21.29 13.25
N LYS A 81 9.51 20.70 14.44
CA LYS A 81 10.61 20.56 15.38
C LYS A 81 11.78 19.76 14.81
N ILE A 82 11.49 18.66 14.10
CA ILE A 82 12.51 17.82 13.45
C ILE A 82 13.23 18.62 12.35
N HIS A 83 12.51 19.46 11.60
CA HIS A 83 13.10 20.30 10.56
C HIS A 83 13.99 21.41 11.15
N GLU A 84 13.57 22.06 12.23
CA GLU A 84 14.40 23.05 12.95
C GLU A 84 15.70 22.45 13.47
N GLN A 85 15.63 21.25 14.08
CA GLN A 85 16.82 20.52 14.50
C GLN A 85 17.74 20.20 13.32
N MET A 86 17.17 19.83 12.18
CA MET A 86 17.94 19.57 10.96
C MET A 86 18.67 20.83 10.46
N ILE A 87 18.03 22.00 10.51
CA ILE A 87 18.66 23.28 10.16
C ILE A 87 19.81 23.61 11.14
N GLN A 88 19.60 23.41 12.44
CA GLN A 88 20.61 23.66 13.47
C GLN A 88 21.84 22.76 13.33
N MET A 89 21.65 21.50 12.92
CA MET A 89 22.75 20.55 12.66
C MET A 89 23.56 20.89 11.40
N GLY A 90 23.02 21.70 10.50
CA GLY A 90 23.74 22.25 9.34
C GLY A 90 24.35 21.18 8.44
N LYS A 91 25.66 21.27 8.17
CA LYS A 91 26.36 20.39 7.22
C LYS A 91 26.46 18.91 7.65
N HIS A 92 26.23 18.62 8.93
CA HIS A 92 26.23 17.25 9.48
C HIS A 92 24.82 16.70 9.69
N ALA A 93 23.80 17.38 9.16
CA ALA A 93 22.42 16.95 9.28
C ALA A 93 22.19 15.65 8.52
N ASP A 94 21.84 14.60 9.25
CA ASP A 94 21.37 13.35 8.68
C ASP A 94 20.05 12.94 9.35
N LEU A 95 19.01 12.88 8.51
CA LEU A 95 17.64 12.54 8.89
C LEU A 95 17.54 11.14 9.52
N SER A 96 18.51 10.26 9.24
CA SER A 96 18.59 8.94 9.85
C SER A 96 18.81 9.01 11.36
N PHE A 97 19.64 9.95 11.85
CA PHE A 97 19.86 10.15 13.28
C PHE A 97 18.62 10.68 13.98
N LEU A 98 17.92 11.65 13.37
CA LEU A 98 16.66 12.17 13.90
C LEU A 98 15.58 11.09 13.96
N TRP A 99 15.55 10.17 12.98
CA TRP A 99 14.67 9.00 13.04
C TRP A 99 15.06 8.05 14.18
N ILE A 100 16.34 7.83 14.46
CA ILE A 100 16.79 6.97 15.57
C ILE A 100 16.27 7.54 16.91
N ASP A 101 16.39 8.85 17.11
CA ASP A 101 15.91 9.49 18.33
C ASP A 101 14.38 9.45 18.43
N TYR A 102 13.67 9.73 17.34
CA TYR A 102 12.22 9.54 17.25
C TYR A 102 11.81 8.09 17.59
N LYS A 103 12.58 7.10 17.13
CA LYS A 103 12.26 5.68 17.34
C LYS A 103 12.49 5.23 18.79
N LYS A 104 13.43 5.85 19.51
CA LYS A 104 13.62 5.64 20.95
C LYS A 104 12.40 6.14 21.74
N GLU A 105 11.86 7.30 21.38
CA GLU A 105 10.66 7.87 22.03
C GLU A 105 9.37 7.13 21.62
N HIS A 106 9.31 6.62 20.39
CA HIS A 106 8.16 5.91 19.84
C HIS A 106 8.52 4.51 19.31
N PRO A 107 8.64 3.49 20.18
CA PRO A 107 8.98 2.11 19.78
C PRO A 107 8.02 1.54 18.74
N ASN A 108 6.72 1.86 18.84
CA ASN A 108 5.69 1.44 17.88
C ASN A 108 5.46 2.42 16.71
N GLY A 109 6.26 3.49 16.61
CA GLY A 109 6.14 4.52 15.59
C GLY A 109 6.58 4.09 14.19
N TYR A 110 6.58 5.04 13.27
CA TYR A 110 6.96 4.85 11.87
C TYR A 110 8.32 4.19 11.67
N GLN A 111 8.39 3.31 10.67
CA GLN A 111 9.65 2.74 10.20
C GLN A 111 10.41 3.76 9.34
N LEU A 112 11.72 3.60 9.19
CA LEU A 112 12.59 4.56 8.50
C LEU A 112 12.05 5.01 7.13
N ALA A 113 11.64 4.05 6.28
CA ALA A 113 11.11 4.37 4.96
C ALA A 113 9.80 5.18 5.01
N GLN A 114 8.92 4.89 5.98
CA GLN A 114 7.68 5.62 6.19
C GLN A 114 7.97 7.03 6.70
N PHE A 115 8.90 7.15 7.66
CA PHE A 115 9.32 8.43 8.21
C PHE A 115 9.91 9.35 7.14
N TYR A 116 10.77 8.83 6.25
CA TYR A 116 11.32 9.61 5.14
C TYR A 116 10.26 10.07 4.15
N LYS A 117 9.28 9.21 3.86
CA LYS A 117 8.15 9.57 3.00
C LYS A 117 7.35 10.71 3.63
N LEU A 118 6.92 10.55 4.87
CA LEU A 118 6.13 11.54 5.60
C LEU A 118 6.86 12.88 5.73
N TYR A 119 8.16 12.85 6.04
CA TYR A 119 8.98 14.05 6.11
C TYR A 119 9.08 14.77 4.77
N ARG A 120 9.23 14.01 3.67
CA ARG A 120 9.24 14.59 2.33
C ARG A 120 7.89 15.21 1.97
N ASP A 121 6.81 14.51 2.26
CA ASP A 121 5.46 15.01 1.99
C ASP A 121 5.22 16.32 2.78
N PHE A 122 5.62 16.36 4.06
CA PHE A 122 5.62 17.59 4.87
C PHE A 122 6.46 18.73 4.26
N MET A 123 7.65 18.43 3.72
CA MET A 123 8.51 19.43 3.06
C MET A 123 7.87 20.00 1.78
N VAL A 124 7.15 19.17 1.03
CA VAL A 124 6.43 19.60 -0.17
C VAL A 124 5.23 20.46 0.21
N ASP A 125 4.44 20.03 1.20
CA ASP A 125 3.21 20.71 1.60
C ASP A 125 3.48 22.04 2.30
N THR A 126 4.50 22.10 3.15
CA THR A 126 4.81 23.28 3.98
C THR A 126 5.71 24.28 3.25
N TYR A 127 6.74 23.78 2.56
CA TYR A 127 7.79 24.62 1.95
C TYR A 127 7.77 24.61 0.43
N GLY A 128 6.80 23.94 -0.21
CA GLY A 128 6.69 23.88 -1.67
C GLY A 128 7.89 23.22 -2.35
N THR A 129 8.73 22.49 -1.60
CA THR A 129 9.98 21.91 -2.11
C THR A 129 9.68 20.63 -2.87
N SER A 130 8.97 20.73 -3.99
CA SER A 130 8.97 19.67 -4.99
C SER A 130 10.39 19.58 -5.53
N LYS A 131 10.89 18.36 -5.77
CA LYS A 131 12.16 18.15 -6.48
C LYS A 131 12.01 18.66 -7.93
N THR A 132 12.07 19.97 -8.11
CA THR A 132 12.30 20.58 -9.39
C THR A 132 13.80 20.46 -9.62
N SER A 133 14.24 19.52 -10.45
CA SER A 133 15.59 19.61 -10.98
C SER A 133 15.64 20.92 -11.76
N MET A 134 16.37 21.91 -11.27
CA MET A 134 16.63 23.11 -12.06
C MET A 134 17.22 22.65 -13.40
N PRO A 135 16.66 23.05 -14.55
CA PRO A 135 17.32 22.82 -15.82
C PRO A 135 18.69 23.50 -15.76
N VAL A 136 19.75 22.71 -15.83
CA VAL A 136 21.11 23.23 -15.94
C VAL A 136 21.30 23.57 -17.42
N GLU A 137 21.26 24.86 -17.75
CA GLU A 137 21.70 25.30 -19.07
C GLU A 137 23.17 24.96 -19.23
N ARG A 138 23.50 24.27 -20.32
CA ARG A 138 24.88 23.92 -20.68
C ARG A 138 25.19 24.49 -22.04
N ILE A 139 26.33 25.16 -22.13
CA ILE A 139 26.85 25.60 -23.41
C ILE A 139 27.50 24.38 -24.09
N PRO A 140 27.11 24.04 -25.34
CA PRO A 140 27.73 22.95 -26.08
C PRO A 140 29.25 23.16 -26.15
N GLY A 141 30.04 22.18 -25.70
CA GLY A 141 31.51 22.20 -25.75
C GLY A 141 32.24 22.59 -24.46
N GLU A 142 31.53 23.00 -23.39
CA GLU A 142 32.18 23.38 -22.12
C GLU A 142 32.69 22.18 -21.29
N LYS A 143 31.95 21.06 -21.29
CA LYS A 143 32.35 19.82 -20.62
C LYS A 143 32.01 18.61 -21.49
N MET A 144 33.02 17.80 -21.79
CA MET A 144 32.88 16.51 -22.47
C MET A 144 33.02 15.39 -21.43
N TYR A 145 32.02 14.52 -21.35
CA TYR A 145 32.07 13.31 -20.54
C TYR A 145 32.31 12.12 -21.47
N ILE A 146 33.27 11.28 -21.14
CA ILE A 146 33.62 10.08 -21.91
C ILE A 146 33.19 8.88 -21.07
N ASP A 147 32.21 8.12 -21.56
CA ASP A 147 31.56 7.05 -20.81
C ASP A 147 32.15 5.64 -21.12
N TRP A 148 33.36 5.57 -21.67
CA TRP A 148 34.05 4.30 -21.93
C TRP A 148 35.55 4.35 -21.62
N LEU A 149 36.09 3.20 -21.22
CA LEU A 149 37.52 2.88 -21.10
C LEU A 149 37.88 1.84 -22.16
#